data_AF-A0A4U9CYV5-F1
#
_entry.id   AF-A0A4U9CYV5-F1
#
_cell.length_a   1.000
_cell.length_b   1.000
_cell.length_c   1.000
_cell.angle_alpha   90.00
_cell.angle_beta   90.00
_cell.angle_gamma   90.00
#
_symmetry.space_group_name_H-M   'P 1'
#
loop_
_entity.id
_entity.type
_entity.pdbx_description
1 polymer ?
#
loop_
_entity_poly.entity_id
_entity_poly.type
_entity_poly.pdbx_seq_one_letter_code
_entity_poly.pdbx_strand_id
1 'polypeptide(L)' 'MTGLRAKAASELHTAAEDSIRAYIARRYPQDAERLTDFVSTLMAGLSAKARAGDSLARLEETVRLAGLALEQLLPR' A
#
# COMPACT_ATOMS: atom_id res chain seq x y z
N MET A 1 -21.30 11.65 15.91
CA MET A 1 -20.82 10.25 16.01
C MET A 1 -19.98 9.78 14.81
N THR A 2 -19.66 10.63 13.83
CA THR A 2 -18.88 10.29 12.63
C THR A 2 -17.35 10.37 12.83
N GLY A 3 -16.88 11.16 13.81
CA GLY A 3 -15.44 11.40 14.05
C GLY A 3 -14.66 10.23 14.65
N LEU A 4 -15.32 9.30 15.35
CA LEU A 4 -14.65 8.15 15.99
C LEU A 4 -14.22 7.08 14.96
N ARG A 5 -15.02 6.90 13.89
CA ARG A 5 -14.74 5.92 12.83
C ARG A 5 -13.60 6.37 11.90
N ALA A 6 -13.55 7.66 11.57
CA ALA A 6 -12.47 8.22 10.77
C ALA A 6 -11.13 8.16 11.51
N LYS A 7 -11.13 8.43 12.82
CA LYS A 7 -9.93 8.32 13.66
C LYS A 7 -9.42 6.87 13.78
N ALA A 8 -10.31 5.91 14.05
CA ALA A 8 -9.93 4.50 14.10
C ALA A 8 -9.45 3.96 12.73
N ALA A 9 -10.08 4.38 11.63
CA ALA A 9 -9.62 4.02 10.29
C ALA A 9 -8.24 4.64 9.97
N SER A 10 -7.98 5.86 10.46
CA SER A 10 -6.68 6.53 10.32
C SER A 10 -5.58 5.86 11.15
N GLU A 11 -5.86 5.49 12.40
CA GLU A 11 -4.89 4.83 13.29
C GLU A 11 -4.53 3.43 12.79
N LEU A 12 -5.52 2.67 12.27
CA LEU A 12 -5.28 1.38 11.62
C LEU A 12 -4.50 1.52 10.31
N HIS A 13 -4.75 2.59 9.55
CA HIS A 13 -4.00 2.89 8.34
C HIS A 13 -2.52 3.19 8.64
N THR A 14 -2.26 4.01 9.66
CA THR A 14 -0.89 4.32 10.11
C THR A 14 -0.17 3.08 10.63
N ALA A 15 -0.80 2.24 11.44
CA ALA A 15 -0.18 1.01 11.95
C ALA A 15 0.16 0.00 10.83
N ALA A 16 -0.69 -0.08 9.79
CA ALA A 16 -0.42 -0.90 8.62
C ALA A 16 0.76 -0.36 7.80
N GLU A 17 0.83 0.96 7.62
CA GLU A 17 1.92 1.63 6.93
C GLU A 17 3.26 1.46 7.67
N ASP A 18 3.28 1.59 8.99
CA ASP A 18 4.47 1.36 9.81
C ASP A 18 4.96 -0.09 9.72
N SER A 19 4.03 -1.05 9.69
CA SER A 19 4.36 -2.47 9.52
C SER A 19 4.97 -2.76 8.15
N ILE A 20 4.43 -2.15 7.10
CA ILE A 20 4.95 -2.25 5.73
C ILE A 20 6.34 -1.62 5.66
N ARG A 21 6.51 -0.42 6.20
CA ARG A 21 7.80 0.27 6.26
C ARG A 21 8.85 -0.57 6.98
N ALA A 22 8.51 -1.14 8.14
CA ALA A 22 9.41 -2.00 8.90
C ALA A 22 9.80 -3.27 8.12
N TYR A 23 8.86 -3.89 7.42
CA TYR A 23 9.13 -5.04 6.56
C TYR A 23 10.08 -4.67 5.40
N ILE A 24 9.78 -3.59 4.68
CA ILE A 24 10.58 -3.12 3.55
C ILE A 24 11.99 -2.74 4.02
N ALA A 25 12.12 -1.98 5.11
CA ALA A 25 13.41 -1.53 5.64
C ALA A 25 14.34 -2.69 6.00
N ARG A 26 13.79 -3.82 6.44
CA ARG A 26 14.59 -5.03 6.74
C ARG A 26 15.14 -5.70 5.49
N ARG A 27 14.47 -5.56 4.34
CA ARG A 27 14.85 -6.25 3.09
C ARG A 27 15.59 -5.34 2.10
N TYR A 28 15.18 -4.09 2.01
CA TYR A 28 15.67 -3.06 1.09
C TYR A 28 15.91 -1.74 1.85
N PRO A 29 16.88 -1.69 2.78
CA PRO A 29 17.07 -0.54 3.67
C PRO A 29 17.35 0.77 2.91
N GLN A 30 18.04 0.70 1.78
CA GLN A 30 18.36 1.85 0.93
C GLN A 30 17.14 2.39 0.16
N ASP A 31 16.14 1.54 -0.07
CA ASP A 31 14.94 1.88 -0.84
C ASP A 31 13.69 2.00 0.05
N ALA A 32 13.87 1.89 1.37
CA ALA A 32 12.76 1.72 2.30
C ALA A 32 11.72 2.84 2.22
N GLU A 33 12.17 4.08 2.13
CA GLU A 33 11.33 5.26 2.02
C GLU A 33 10.53 5.24 0.70
N ARG A 34 11.22 5.22 -0.45
CA ARG A 34 10.56 5.26 -1.77
C ARG A 34 9.60 4.08 -2.01
N LEU A 35 9.93 2.90 -1.49
CA LEU A 35 9.08 1.72 -1.62
C LEU A 35 7.86 1.80 -0.71
N THR A 36 8.02 2.34 0.50
CA THR A 36 6.88 2.59 1.40
C THR A 36 5.92 3.59 0.76
N ASP A 37 6.42 4.70 0.23
CA ASP A 37 5.60 5.72 -0.44
C ASP A 37 4.80 5.13 -1.61
N PHE A 38 5.46 4.30 -2.43
CA PHE A 38 4.82 3.61 -3.54
C PHE A 38 3.71 2.67 -3.06
N VAL A 39 3.99 1.82 -2.07
CA VAL A 39 3.01 0.85 -1.54
C VAL A 39 1.84 1.55 -0.85
N SER A 40 2.11 2.58 -0.03
CA SER A 40 1.07 3.39 0.62
C SER A 40 0.15 4.05 -0.41
N THR A 41 0.73 4.65 -1.45
CA THR A 41 -0.03 5.27 -2.55
C THR A 41 -0.88 4.24 -3.31
N LEU A 42 -0.31 3.07 -3.61
CA LEU A 42 -1.00 1.98 -4.29
C LEU A 42 -2.19 1.49 -3.46
N MET A 43 -2.01 1.25 -2.16
CA MET A 43 -3.08 0.80 -1.26
C MET A 43 -4.19 1.85 -1.12
N ALA A 44 -3.83 3.14 -1.03
CA ALA A 44 -4.81 4.23 -0.98
C ALA A 44 -5.64 4.27 -2.27
N GLY A 45 -4.99 4.15 -3.43
CA GLY A 45 -5.64 4.07 -4.74
C GLY A 45 -6.56 2.86 -4.87
N LEU A 46 -6.09 1.67 -4.49
CA LEU A 46 -6.89 0.43 -4.50
C LEU A 46 -8.10 0.55 -3.57
N SER A 47 -7.93 1.13 -2.39
CA SER A 47 -9.03 1.37 -1.45
C SER A 47 -10.07 2.32 -2.03
N ALA A 48 -9.64 3.37 -2.74
CA ALA A 48 -10.55 4.29 -3.42
C ALA A 48 -11.30 3.61 -4.57
N LYS A 49 -10.61 2.81 -5.39
CA LYS A 49 -11.21 2.03 -6.49
C LYS A 49 -12.21 0.99 -6.00
N ALA A 50 -11.90 0.29 -4.92
CA ALA A 50 -12.83 -0.65 -4.28
C ALA A 50 -14.11 0.06 -3.81
N ARG A 51 -13.99 1.25 -3.18
CA ARG A 51 -15.16 2.07 -2.80
C ARG A 51 -15.96 2.57 -4.01
N ALA A 52 -15.31 2.77 -5.15
CA ALA A 52 -15.95 3.15 -6.40
C ALA A 52 -16.63 1.98 -7.14
N GLY A 53 -16.49 0.74 -6.64
CA GLY A 53 -17.15 -0.44 -7.18
C GLY A 53 -16.31 -1.26 -8.18
N ASP A 54 -14.99 -1.03 -8.26
CA ASP A 54 -14.13 -1.88 -9.08
C ASP A 54 -14.16 -3.33 -8.58
N SER A 55 -14.26 -4.28 -9.51
CA SER A 55 -14.25 -5.71 -9.20
C SER A 55 -12.91 -6.16 -8.60
N LEU A 56 -12.93 -7.17 -7.73
CA LEU A 56 -11.73 -7.78 -7.16
C LEU A 56 -10.68 -8.13 -8.23
N ALA A 57 -11.08 -8.76 -9.33
CA ALA A 57 -10.17 -9.14 -10.42
C ALA A 57 -9.39 -7.94 -11.01
N ARG A 58 -10.01 -6.76 -11.11
CA ARG A 58 -9.34 -5.53 -11.58
C ARG A 58 -8.37 -4.96 -10.56
N LEU A 59 -8.70 -5.08 -9.28
CA LEU A 59 -7.83 -4.66 -8.18
C LEU A 59 -6.61 -5.58 -8.09
N GLU A 60 -6.81 -6.90 -8.18
CA GLU A 60 -5.74 -7.91 -8.21
C GLU A 60 -4.82 -7.72 -9.41
N GLU A 61 -5.36 -7.44 -10.60
CA GLU A 61 -4.55 -7.18 -11.79
C GLU A 61 -3.69 -5.90 -11.61
N THR A 62 -4.24 -4.86 -10.97
CA THR A 62 -3.47 -3.66 -10.63
C THR A 62 -2.31 -3.97 -9.68
N VAL A 63 -2.54 -4.80 -8.65
CA VAL A 63 -1.49 -5.25 -7.72
C VAL A 63 -0.44 -6.08 -8.44
N ARG A 64 -0.85 -6.99 -9.34
CA ARG A 64 0.06 -7.83 -10.13
C ARG A 64 1.00 -6.97 -10.99
N LEU A 65 0.47 -5.97 -11.69
CA LEU A 65 1.26 -5.06 -12.51
C LEU A 65 2.25 -4.23 -11.67
N ALA A 66 1.82 -3.77 -10.50
CA ALA A 66 2.70 -3.07 -9.57
C ALA A 66 3.85 -3.97 -9.08
N GLY A 67 3.56 -5.24 -8.77
CA GLY A 67 4.58 -6.23 -8.39
C GLY A 67 5.64 -6.43 -9.49
N LEU A 68 5.20 -6.59 -10.74
CA LEU A 68 6.11 -6.70 -11.89
C LEU A 68 6.98 -5.46 -12.12
N ALA A 69 6.46 -4.27 -11.82
CA ALA A 69 7.25 -3.04 -11.87
C ALA A 69 8.31 -3.01 -10.74
N LEU A 70 7.93 -3.41 -9.53
CA LEU A 70 8.87 -3.50 -8.40
C LEU A 70 9.99 -4.52 -8.65
N GLU A 71 9.68 -5.69 -9.21
CA GLU A 71 10.68 -6.70 -9.56
C GLU A 71 11.78 -6.17 -10.52
N GLN A 72 11.44 -5.21 -11.38
CA GLN A 72 12.41 -4.57 -12.28
C GLN A 72 13.25 -3.48 -11.61
N LEU A 73 12.74 -2.87 -10.54
CA LEU A 73 13.36 -1.73 -9.85
C LEU A 73 14.18 -2.14 -8.62
N LEU A 74 13.96 -3.35 -8.11
CA LEU A 74 14.63 -3.87 -6.93
C LEU A 74 15.90 -4.65 -7.31
N PRO A 75 16.97 -4.51 -6.51
CA PRO A 75 18.14 -5.36 -6.67
C PRO A 75 17.77 -6.83 -6.46
N ARG A 76 18.35 -7.72 -7.29
CA ARG A 76 18.17 -9.17 -7.20
C ARG A 76 18.88 -9.75 -5.98
#